data_AF-D7GAM3-F1
#
_entry.id   AF-D7GAM3-F1
#
_cell.length_a   1.000
_cell.length_b   1.000
_cell.length_c   1.000
_cell.angle_alpha   90.00
_cell.angle_beta   90.00
_cell.angle_gamma   90.00
#
_symmetry.space_group_name_H-M   'P 1'
#
loop_
_entity.id
_entity.type
_entity.pdbx_description
1 polymer ?
#
loop_
_entity_poly.entity_id
_entity_poly.type
_entity_poly.pdbx_seq_one_letter_code
_entity_poly.pdbx_strand_id
1 'polypeptide(L)'
;SLLGTFLVRSGLLMSVHSFAVDPARRWAILLLLSFFMGGAFFLFALRAPVLQTGRLFQPISREGFIILNNLFLTTITATVLVGTLYPYFIEAFTREKISVGAPFFNLTCGPLMMLLLLLVPFGSMMAWKRGDFFAVFERLWFVFALVCVACFITFYAASFRDIFAALGIGLSVFVFLGS
;
A
#
# COMPACT_ATOMS: atom_id res chain seq x y z
N SER A 1 4.51 2.59 16.89
CA SER A 1 5.28 2.00 15.78
C SER A 1 6.70 1.71 16.24
N LEU A 2 7.02 0.46 16.60
CA LEU A 2 8.33 0.07 17.15
C LEU A 2 9.47 0.24 16.14
N LEU A 3 9.23 -0.07 14.86
CA LEU A 3 10.20 0.08 13.78
C LEU A 3 10.54 1.55 13.51
N GLY A 4 9.54 2.44 13.49
CA GLY A 4 9.79 3.88 13.33
C GLY A 4 10.55 4.49 14.51
N THR A 5 10.23 4.06 15.75
CA THR A 5 11.00 4.45 16.94
C THR A 5 12.43 3.92 16.88
N PHE A 6 12.64 2.71 16.37
CA PHE A 6 13.98 2.18 16.10
C PHE A 6 14.72 3.05 15.08
N LEU A 7 14.17 3.33 13.90
CA LEU A 7 14.86 4.11 12.86
C LEU A 7 15.29 5.51 13.32
N VAL A 8 14.44 6.23 14.06
CA VAL A 8 14.71 7.61 14.48
C VAL A 8 15.57 7.70 15.76
N ARG A 9 15.39 6.77 16.72
CA ARG A 9 16.10 6.81 18.01
C ARG A 9 17.32 5.89 18.09
N SER A 10 17.55 5.03 17.11
CA SER A 10 18.76 4.20 17.04
C SER A 10 19.99 4.92 16.50
N GLY A 11 19.85 6.18 16.05
CA GLY A 11 20.93 6.90 15.38
C GLY A 11 21.28 6.37 13.99
N LEU A 12 20.48 5.44 13.42
CA LEU A 12 20.59 5.03 12.01
C LEU A 12 20.22 6.18 11.06
N LEU A 13 19.24 7.00 11.43
CA LEU A 13 18.98 8.29 10.81
C LEU A 13 19.75 9.37 11.55
N MET A 14 20.78 9.94 10.92
CA MET A 14 21.44 11.15 11.41
C MET A 14 20.48 12.33 11.27
N SER A 15 19.66 12.59 12.28
CA SER A 15 18.85 13.81 12.35
C SER A 15 19.59 14.87 13.17
N VAL A 16 19.43 16.14 12.82
CA VAL A 16 20.06 17.27 13.54
C VAL A 16 19.61 17.37 15.01
N HIS A 17 18.53 16.65 15.39
CA HIS A 17 17.97 16.58 16.74
C HIS A 17 18.15 15.20 17.39
N SER A 18 19.00 14.31 16.86
CA SER A 18 19.30 13.04 17.53
C SER A 18 20.26 13.28 18.70
N PHE A 19 19.70 13.71 19.82
CA PHE A 19 20.45 14.15 21.01
C PHE A 19 20.96 13.03 21.94
N ALA A 20 20.89 11.75 21.56
CA ALA A 20 21.44 10.68 22.39
C ALA A 20 21.76 9.43 21.57
N VAL A 21 23.02 9.25 21.20
CA VAL A 21 23.53 7.99 20.63
C VAL A 21 23.94 7.06 21.78
N ASP A 22 23.01 6.73 22.68
CA ASP A 22 23.27 5.79 23.79
C ASP A 22 23.24 4.35 23.25
N PRO A 23 24.38 3.61 23.21
CA PRO A 23 24.42 2.24 22.69
C PRO A 23 23.42 1.32 23.39
N ALA A 24 23.24 1.47 24.70
CA ALA A 24 22.31 0.67 25.50
C ALA A 24 20.84 0.81 25.03
N ARG A 25 20.40 2.02 24.67
CA ARG A 25 19.02 2.25 24.18
C ARG A 25 18.78 1.62 22.81
N ARG A 26 19.80 1.58 21.95
CA ARG A 26 19.73 0.95 20.62
C ARG A 26 19.47 -0.55 20.74
N TRP A 27 20.23 -1.23 21.59
CA TRP A 27 20.04 -2.66 21.86
C TRP A 27 18.70 -2.96 22.52
N ALA A 28 18.26 -2.14 23.48
CA ALA A 28 16.95 -2.31 24.12
C ALA A 28 15.80 -2.25 23.11
N ILE A 29 15.80 -1.28 22.20
CA ILE A 29 14.75 -1.15 21.17
C ILE A 29 14.85 -2.28 20.13
N LEU A 30 16.06 -2.70 19.74
CA LEU A 30 16.26 -3.84 18.85
C LEU A 30 15.69 -5.14 19.43
N LEU A 31 16.00 -5.44 20.69
CA LEU A 31 15.47 -6.62 21.38
C LEU A 31 13.95 -6.58 21.48
N LEU A 32 13.38 -5.41 21.80
CA LEU A 32 11.94 -5.20 21.85
C LEU A 32 11.28 -5.44 20.48
N LEU A 33 11.86 -4.87 19.42
CA LEU A 33 11.38 -5.06 18.05
C LEU A 33 11.46 -6.54 17.63
N SER A 34 12.59 -7.19 17.91
CA SER A 34 12.82 -8.60 17.58
C SER A 34 11.85 -9.52 18.33
N PHE A 35 11.61 -9.25 19.61
CA PHE A 35 10.65 -10.00 20.43
C PHE A 35 9.22 -9.88 19.90
N PHE A 36 8.72 -8.65 19.68
CA PHE A 36 7.34 -8.46 19.23
C PHE A 36 7.13 -8.89 17.78
N MET A 37 8.03 -8.52 16.87
CA MET A 37 7.87 -8.83 15.44
C MET A 37 8.19 -10.29 15.15
N GLY A 38 9.31 -10.80 15.68
CA GLY A 38 9.68 -12.22 15.57
C GLY A 38 8.69 -13.13 16.29
N GLY A 39 8.24 -12.76 17.49
CA GLY A 39 7.21 -13.49 18.23
C GLY A 39 5.88 -13.55 17.49
N ALA A 40 5.43 -12.44 16.89
CA ALA A 40 4.21 -12.42 16.08
C ALA A 40 4.32 -13.34 14.85
N PHE A 41 5.43 -13.28 14.10
CA PHE A 41 5.64 -14.16 12.95
C PHE A 41 5.78 -15.63 13.34
N PHE A 42 6.45 -15.93 14.45
CA PHE A 42 6.57 -17.29 14.97
C PHE A 42 5.20 -17.86 15.37
N LEU A 43 4.39 -17.09 16.11
CA LEU A 43 3.02 -17.47 16.45
C LEU A 43 2.15 -17.64 15.21
N PHE A 44 2.30 -16.78 14.21
CA PHE A 44 1.61 -16.91 12.93
C PHE A 44 1.99 -18.23 12.23
N ALA A 45 3.28 -18.56 12.15
CA ALA A 45 3.77 -19.80 11.55
C ALA A 45 3.22 -21.04 12.28
N LEU A 46 3.13 -21.00 13.62
CA LEU A 46 2.52 -22.08 14.41
C LEU A 46 1.00 -22.21 14.21
N ARG A 47 0.30 -21.10 13.98
CA ARG A 47 -1.16 -21.08 13.80
C ARG A 47 -1.60 -21.27 12.35
N ALA A 48 -0.70 -21.11 11.39
CA ALA A 48 -0.99 -21.23 9.97
C ALA A 48 -1.71 -22.54 9.58
N PRO A 49 -1.35 -23.73 10.11
CA PRO A 49 -2.04 -24.98 9.77
C PRO A 49 -3.48 -25.07 10.28
N VAL A 50 -3.85 -24.27 11.29
CA VAL A 50 -5.19 -24.25 11.91
C VAL A 50 -6.12 -23.26 11.22
N LEU A 51 -5.58 -22.42 10.33
CA LEU A 51 -6.39 -21.50 9.51
C LEU A 51 -7.18 -22.30 8.49
N GLN A 52 -8.49 -22.38 8.67
CA GLN A 52 -9.38 -23.06 7.74
C GLN A 52 -9.35 -22.33 6.40
N THR A 53 -9.10 -23.08 5.32
CA THR A 53 -9.28 -22.59 3.96
C THR A 53 -10.77 -22.27 3.77
N GLY A 54 -11.08 -21.00 3.49
CA GLY A 54 -12.45 -20.54 3.32
C GLY A 54 -13.22 -21.33 2.25
N ARG A 55 -14.55 -21.30 2.33
CA ARG A 55 -15.45 -21.89 1.32
C ARG A 55 -15.08 -21.40 -0.09
N LEU A 56 -15.15 -22.31 -1.07
CA LEU A 56 -14.96 -22.00 -2.49
C LEU A 56 -15.88 -20.84 -2.91
N PHE A 57 -15.29 -19.79 -3.47
CA PHE A 57 -15.97 -18.64 -4.08
C PHE A 57 -15.51 -18.51 -5.52
N GLN A 58 -16.34 -17.93 -6.40
CA GLN A 58 -15.90 -17.63 -7.76
C GLN A 58 -14.94 -16.43 -7.75
N PRO A 59 -13.84 -16.43 -8.54
CA PRO A 59 -12.89 -15.31 -8.56
C PRO A 59 -13.55 -13.95 -8.84
N ILE A 60 -14.58 -13.95 -9.68
CA ILE A 60 -15.45 -12.79 -9.93
C ILE A 60 -16.57 -12.80 -8.87
N SER A 61 -16.27 -12.25 -7.70
CA SER A 61 -17.21 -12.03 -6.60
C SER A 61 -16.70 -10.94 -5.66
N ARG A 62 -17.53 -10.50 -4.71
CA ARG A 62 -17.12 -9.54 -3.68
C ARG A 62 -15.90 -10.06 -2.89
N GLU A 63 -15.86 -11.35 -2.57
CA GLU A 63 -14.73 -12.00 -1.88
C GLU A 63 -13.44 -11.92 -2.70
N GLY A 64 -13.51 -12.18 -4.01
CA GLY A 64 -12.36 -12.08 -4.91
C GLY A 64 -11.78 -10.68 -4.95
N PHE A 65 -12.63 -9.65 -5.01
CA PHE A 65 -12.20 -8.25 -4.99
C PHE A 65 -11.63 -7.82 -3.63
N ILE A 66 -12.15 -8.33 -2.51
CA ILE A 66 -11.57 -8.10 -1.17
C ILE A 66 -10.16 -8.70 -1.08
N ILE A 67 -9.97 -9.92 -1.60
CA ILE A 67 -8.65 -10.57 -1.62
C ILE A 67 -7.68 -9.80 -2.52
N LEU A 68 -8.13 -9.40 -3.71
CA LEU A 68 -7.34 -8.62 -4.66
C LEU A 68 -6.94 -7.25 -4.08
N ASN A 69 -7.87 -6.57 -3.39
CA ASN A 69 -7.58 -5.31 -2.71
C ASN A 69 -6.51 -5.49 -1.62
N ASN A 70 -6.67 -6.50 -0.76
CA ASN A 70 -5.67 -6.82 0.26
C ASN A 70 -4.32 -7.21 -0.35
N LEU A 71 -4.31 -7.92 -1.48
CA LEU A 71 -3.07 -8.25 -2.19
C LEU A 71 -2.34 -6.98 -2.64
N PHE A 72 -3.04 -6.00 -3.21
CA PHE A 72 -2.43 -4.72 -3.57
C PHE A 72 -1.94 -3.94 -2.35
N LEU A 73 -2.73 -3.83 -1.28
CA LEU A 73 -2.33 -3.12 -0.06
C LEU A 73 -1.11 -3.77 0.60
N THR A 74 -1.08 -5.09 0.70
CA THR A 74 0.06 -5.84 1.26
C THR A 74 1.30 -5.69 0.39
N THR A 75 1.16 -5.73 -0.94
CA THR A 75 2.27 -5.51 -1.88
C THR A 75 2.84 -4.10 -1.76
N ILE A 76 1.99 -3.07 -1.71
CA ILE A 76 2.42 -1.67 -1.49
C ILE A 76 3.16 -1.56 -0.15
N THR A 77 2.60 -2.14 0.91
CA THR A 77 3.21 -2.14 2.25
C THR A 77 4.59 -2.81 2.23
N ALA A 78 4.72 -3.96 1.57
CA ALA A 78 5.98 -4.68 1.42
C ALA A 78 7.00 -3.85 0.64
N THR A 79 6.60 -3.24 -0.48
CA THR A 79 7.46 -2.36 -1.29
C THR A 79 7.94 -1.16 -0.50
N VAL A 80 7.06 -0.52 0.29
CA VAL A 80 7.44 0.61 1.14
C VAL A 80 8.41 0.18 2.24
N LEU A 81 8.14 -0.95 2.89
CA LEU A 81 9.02 -1.53 3.91
C LEU A 81 10.41 -1.83 3.34
N VAL A 82 10.48 -2.52 2.18
CA VAL A 82 11.73 -2.86 1.51
C VAL A 82 12.46 -1.60 1.06
N GLY A 83 11.80 -0.67 0.37
CA GLY A 83 12.41 0.58 -0.08
C GLY A 83 12.96 1.43 1.06
N THR A 84 12.33 1.38 2.24
CA THR A 84 12.80 2.09 3.44
C THR A 84 13.98 1.39 4.10
N LEU A 85 13.97 0.05 4.17
CA LEU A 85 15.02 -0.71 4.86
C LEU A 85 16.26 -0.99 3.98
N TYR A 86 16.09 -1.02 2.66
CA TYR A 86 17.14 -1.39 1.70
C TYR A 86 18.42 -0.54 1.80
N PRO A 87 18.36 0.80 1.90
CA PRO A 87 19.54 1.62 2.13
C PRO A 87 20.37 1.19 3.34
N TYR A 88 19.71 0.87 4.46
CA TYR A 88 20.38 0.46 5.70
C TYR A 88 20.98 -0.94 5.59
N PHE A 89 20.34 -1.84 4.85
CA PHE A 89 20.92 -3.15 4.55
C PHE A 89 22.22 -3.00 3.75
N ILE A 90 22.22 -2.21 2.67
CA ILE A 90 23.43 -1.98 1.87
C ILE A 90 24.52 -1.26 2.67
N GLU A 91 24.16 -0.26 3.47
CA GLU A 91 25.12 0.43 4.34
C GLU A 91 25.77 -0.53 5.35
N ALA A 92 25.02 -1.51 5.89
CA ALA A 92 25.56 -2.49 6.82
C ALA A 92 26.59 -3.45 6.19
N PHE A 93 26.41 -3.83 4.92
CA PHE A 93 27.30 -4.78 4.23
C PHE A 93 28.44 -4.10 3.45
N THR A 94 28.13 -3.04 2.71
CA THR A 94 29.07 -2.39 1.78
C THR A 94 29.71 -1.13 2.37
N ARG A 95 29.17 -0.60 3.49
CA ARG A 95 29.52 0.72 4.07
C ARG A 95 29.28 1.91 3.13
N GLU A 96 28.60 1.69 2.00
CA GLU A 96 28.18 2.72 1.08
C GLU A 96 26.80 3.25 1.45
N LYS A 97 26.65 4.57 1.45
CA LYS A 97 25.37 5.23 1.71
C LYS A 97 24.64 5.48 0.41
N ILE A 98 23.59 4.69 0.18
CA ILE A 98 22.65 4.91 -0.91
C ILE A 98 21.37 5.55 -0.37
N SER A 99 20.64 6.26 -1.22
CA SER A 99 19.34 6.85 -0.85
C SER A 99 18.30 6.43 -1.88
N VAL A 100 17.17 5.92 -1.42
CA VAL A 100 16.01 5.60 -2.25
C VAL A 100 15.03 6.77 -2.13
N GLY A 101 14.94 7.57 -3.20
CA GLY A 101 14.11 8.77 -3.24
C GLY A 101 12.68 8.54 -3.74
N ALA A 102 11.91 9.63 -3.80
CA ALA A 102 10.54 9.67 -4.31
C ALA A 102 10.31 8.97 -5.67
N PRO A 103 11.24 9.02 -6.67
CA PRO A 103 11.03 8.35 -7.95
C PRO A 103 10.75 6.85 -7.83
N PHE A 104 11.42 6.14 -6.92
CA PHE A 104 11.18 4.72 -6.69
C PHE A 104 9.76 4.44 -6.21
N PHE A 105 9.29 5.19 -5.20
CA PHE A 105 7.95 5.00 -4.63
C PHE A 105 6.86 5.43 -5.61
N ASN A 106 7.05 6.51 -6.35
CA ASN A 106 6.07 6.98 -7.32
C ASN A 106 5.89 5.99 -8.48
N LEU A 107 6.99 5.40 -8.98
CA LEU A 107 6.95 4.43 -10.07
C LEU A 107 6.41 3.06 -9.63
N THR A 108 6.54 2.70 -8.36
CA THR A 108 6.09 1.39 -7.84
C THR A 108 4.71 1.46 -7.18
N CYS A 109 4.54 2.32 -6.19
CA CYS A 109 3.32 2.43 -5.40
C CYS A 109 2.22 3.20 -6.15
N GLY A 110 2.59 4.18 -6.99
CA GLY A 110 1.63 4.98 -7.76
C GLY A 110 0.74 4.12 -8.66
N PRO A 111 1.29 3.31 -9.58
CA PRO A 111 0.51 2.42 -10.44
C PRO A 111 -0.34 1.41 -9.67
N LEU A 112 0.21 0.81 -8.61
CA LEU A 112 -0.52 -0.14 -7.77
C LEU A 112 -1.70 0.52 -7.06
N MET A 113 -1.53 1.75 -6.57
CA MET A 113 -2.60 2.52 -5.93
C MET A 113 -3.68 2.89 -6.94
N MET A 114 -3.31 3.33 -8.15
CA MET A 114 -4.27 3.64 -9.22
C MET A 114 -5.11 2.41 -9.58
N LEU A 115 -4.47 1.25 -9.74
CA LEU A 115 -5.16 0.00 -10.05
C LEU A 115 -6.08 -0.44 -8.89
N LEU A 116 -5.63 -0.31 -7.65
CA LEU A 116 -6.45 -0.58 -6.48
C LEU A 116 -7.71 0.30 -6.48
N LEU A 117 -7.56 1.62 -6.64
CA LEU A 117 -8.69 2.57 -6.62
C LEU A 117 -9.68 2.33 -7.76
N LEU A 118 -9.18 1.94 -8.95
CA LEU A 118 -10.02 1.54 -10.07
C LEU A 118 -10.85 0.28 -9.76
N LEU A 119 -10.36 -0.63 -8.91
CA LEU A 119 -11.06 -1.88 -8.61
C LEU A 119 -12.05 -1.77 -7.44
N VAL A 120 -11.94 -0.73 -6.61
CA VAL A 120 -12.78 -0.57 -5.40
C VAL A 120 -14.29 -0.52 -5.72
N PRO A 121 -14.78 0.30 -6.67
CA PRO A 121 -16.21 0.35 -7.00
C PRO A 121 -16.80 -0.95 -7.54
N PHE A 122 -15.98 -1.74 -8.24
CA PHE A 122 -16.42 -3.07 -8.68
C PHE A 122 -16.62 -3.99 -7.47
N GLY A 123 -15.71 -3.97 -6.51
CA GLY A 123 -15.81 -4.75 -5.28
C GLY A 123 -17.03 -4.40 -4.43
N SER A 124 -17.38 -3.11 -4.29
CA SER A 124 -18.54 -2.66 -3.51
C SER A 124 -19.86 -3.12 -4.13
N MET A 125 -20.01 -3.05 -5.45
CA MET A 125 -21.26 -3.39 -6.14
C MET A 125 -21.43 -4.90 -6.42
N MET A 126 -20.36 -5.68 -6.35
CA MET A 126 -20.40 -7.13 -6.54
C MET A 126 -21.19 -7.87 -5.47
N ALA A 127 -21.92 -8.91 -5.86
CA ALA A 127 -22.59 -9.82 -4.93
C ALA A 127 -21.63 -10.84 -4.32
N TRP A 128 -21.99 -11.37 -3.15
CA TRP A 128 -21.25 -12.43 -2.45
C TRP A 128 -21.31 -13.74 -3.25
N LYS A 129 -20.20 -14.48 -3.29
CA LYS A 129 -19.98 -15.81 -3.92
C LYS A 129 -20.13 -15.91 -5.44
N ARG A 130 -21.03 -15.13 -6.04
CA ARG A 130 -21.28 -15.08 -7.50
C ARG A 130 -21.55 -13.64 -7.91
N GLY A 131 -20.54 -13.00 -8.48
CA GLY A 131 -20.66 -11.67 -9.05
C GLY A 131 -20.97 -11.74 -10.55
N ASP A 132 -21.73 -10.76 -11.04
CA ASP A 132 -21.90 -10.52 -12.47
C ASP A 132 -21.12 -9.25 -12.84
N PHE A 133 -19.98 -9.45 -13.50
CA PHE A 133 -19.10 -8.35 -13.88
C PHE A 133 -19.75 -7.42 -14.91
N PHE A 134 -20.52 -7.96 -15.87
CA PHE A 134 -21.14 -7.18 -16.92
C PHE A 134 -22.26 -6.30 -16.37
N ALA A 135 -23.09 -6.85 -15.48
CA ALA A 135 -24.15 -6.08 -14.83
C ALA A 135 -23.60 -4.92 -13.97
N VAL A 136 -22.47 -5.12 -13.29
CA VAL A 136 -21.80 -4.05 -12.52
C VAL A 136 -21.18 -3.01 -13.46
N PHE A 137 -20.55 -3.43 -14.54
CA PHE A 137 -19.96 -2.53 -15.53
C PHE A 137 -21.02 -1.62 -16.19
N GLU A 138 -22.17 -2.16 -16.56
CA GLU A 138 -23.27 -1.39 -17.15
C GLU A 138 -23.80 -0.32 -16.18
N ARG A 139 -23.91 -0.64 -14.88
CA ARG A 139 -24.30 0.31 -13.84
C ARG A 139 -23.28 1.42 -13.65
N LEU A 140 -21.99 1.09 -13.72
CA LEU A 140 -20.89 2.05 -13.55
C LEU A 140 -20.62 2.89 -14.79
N TRP A 141 -21.24 2.60 -15.94
CA TRP A 141 -20.99 3.32 -17.19
C TRP A 141 -21.22 4.83 -17.06
N PHE A 142 -22.30 5.24 -16.40
CA PHE A 142 -22.58 6.66 -16.14
C PHE A 142 -21.53 7.31 -15.22
N VAL A 143 -21.01 6.54 -14.25
CA VAL A 143 -19.93 7.01 -13.37
C VAL A 143 -18.64 7.18 -14.16
N PHE A 144 -18.31 6.26 -15.07
CA PHE A 144 -17.15 6.40 -15.97
C PHE A 144 -17.23 7.69 -16.80
N ALA A 145 -18.41 8.04 -17.32
CA ALA A 145 -18.59 9.30 -18.05
C ALA A 145 -18.29 10.52 -17.16
N LEU A 146 -18.78 10.54 -15.92
CA LEU A 146 -18.49 11.61 -14.95
C LEU A 146 -17.01 11.70 -14.58
N VAL A 147 -16.34 10.55 -14.45
CA VAL A 147 -14.89 10.48 -14.21
C VAL A 147 -14.11 11.09 -15.37
N CYS A 148 -14.47 10.76 -16.62
CA CYS A 148 -13.84 11.35 -17.80
C CYS A 148 -14.00 12.88 -17.82
N VAL A 149 -15.19 13.40 -17.46
CA VAL A 149 -15.44 14.84 -17.35
C VAL A 149 -14.58 15.46 -16.25
N ALA A 150 -14.51 14.85 -15.06
CA ALA A 150 -13.69 15.33 -13.96
C ALA A 150 -12.19 15.35 -14.31
N CYS A 151 -11.69 14.29 -14.97
CA CYS A 151 -10.33 14.23 -15.50
C CYS A 151 -10.06 15.35 -16.51
N PHE A 152 -10.99 15.63 -17.42
CA PHE A 152 -10.83 16.66 -18.43
C PHE A 152 -10.78 18.07 -17.81
N ILE A 153 -11.70 18.38 -16.89
CA ILE A 153 -11.77 19.68 -16.20
C ILE A 153 -10.47 19.92 -15.41
N THR A 154 -10.01 18.91 -14.68
CA THR A 154 -8.80 19.02 -13.85
C THR A 154 -7.53 19.13 -14.69
N PHE A 155 -7.44 18.39 -15.79
CA PHE A 155 -6.32 18.49 -16.72
C PHE A 155 -6.24 19.87 -17.39
N TYR A 156 -7.40 20.45 -17.74
CA TYR A 156 -7.49 21.82 -18.26
C TYR A 156 -7.09 22.85 -17.21
N ALA A 157 -7.61 22.74 -15.98
CA ALA A 157 -7.28 23.65 -14.88
C ALA A 157 -5.79 23.58 -14.47
N ALA A 158 -5.16 22.42 -14.58
CA ALA A 158 -3.74 22.21 -14.31
C ALA A 158 -2.81 22.63 -15.46
N SER A 159 -3.30 23.40 -16.44
CA SER A 159 -2.52 23.88 -17.60
C SER A 159 -1.80 22.75 -18.36
N PHE A 160 -2.43 21.57 -18.47
CA PHE A 160 -1.89 20.40 -19.19
C PHE A 160 -0.56 19.83 -18.66
N ARG A 161 -0.12 20.20 -17.45
CA ARG A 161 1.17 19.77 -16.90
C ARG A 161 1.08 18.50 -16.06
N ASP A 162 0.03 18.37 -15.25
CA ASP A 162 -0.01 17.35 -14.20
C ASP A 162 -1.07 16.27 -14.47
N ILE A 163 -0.70 15.28 -15.29
CA ILE A 163 -1.53 14.11 -15.61
C ILE A 163 -1.92 13.33 -14.34
N PHE A 164 -1.00 13.22 -13.37
CA PHE A 164 -1.25 12.51 -12.12
C PHE A 164 -2.32 13.20 -11.25
N ALA A 165 -2.41 14.53 -11.30
CA ALA A 165 -3.45 15.27 -10.57
C ALA A 165 -4.83 14.99 -11.17
N ALA A 166 -4.94 14.97 -12.50
CA ALA A 166 -6.18 14.65 -13.20
C ALA A 166 -6.64 13.22 -12.91
N LEU A 167 -5.73 12.24 -13.00
CA LEU A 167 -6.03 10.85 -12.67
C LEU A 167 -6.42 10.67 -11.21
N GLY A 168 -5.72 11.34 -10.28
CA GLY A 168 -6.03 11.27 -8.85
C GLY A 168 -7.43 11.77 -8.53
N ILE A 169 -7.84 12.91 -9.09
CA ILE A 169 -9.18 13.48 -8.88
C ILE A 169 -10.24 12.61 -9.58
N GLY A 170 -9.98 12.17 -10.81
CA GLY A 170 -10.89 11.26 -11.53
C GLY A 170 -11.17 9.98 -10.76
N LEU A 171 -10.12 9.31 -10.25
CA LEU A 171 -10.26 8.10 -9.43
C LEU A 171 -10.98 8.39 -8.10
N SER A 172 -10.77 9.55 -7.49
CA SER A 172 -11.51 9.95 -6.27
C SER A 172 -13.01 10.07 -6.54
N VAL A 173 -13.40 10.72 -7.64
CA VAL A 173 -14.80 10.80 -8.08
C VAL A 173 -15.36 9.41 -8.38
N PHE A 174 -14.57 8.54 -9.02
CA PHE A 174 -14.97 7.17 -9.32
C PHE A 174 -15.29 6.37 -8.06
N VAL A 175 -14.42 6.45 -7.05
CA VAL A 175 -14.62 5.78 -5.76
C VAL A 175 -15.82 6.36 -5.02
N PHE A 176 -15.95 7.69 -4.99
CA PHE A 176 -17.03 8.36 -4.26
C PHE A 176 -18.42 8.07 -4.84
N LEU A 177 -18.55 8.07 -6.17
CA LEU A 177 -19.84 7.82 -6.85
C LEU A 177 -20.14 6.34 -7.08
N GLY A 178 -19.10 5.49 -7.10
CA GLY A 178 -19.22 4.06 -7.36
C GLY A 178 -19.22 3.17 -6.11
N SER A 179 -19.13 3.75 -4.90
CA SER A 179 -19.28 3.02 -3.62
C SER A 179 -20.69 3.13 -3.07
#